data_AF-A0A3B9K8Q3-F1
#
_entry.id   AF-A0A3B9K8Q3-F1
#
_cell.length_a   1.000
_cell.length_b   1.000
_cell.length_c   1.000
_cell.angle_alpha   90.00
_cell.angle_beta   90.00
_cell.angle_gamma   90.00
#
_symmetry.space_group_name_H-M   'P 1'
#
loop_
_entity.id
_entity.type
_entity.pdbx_description
1 polymer ?
#
loop_
_entity_poly.entity_id
_entity_poly.type
_entity_poly.pdbx_seq_one_letter_code
_entity_poly.pdbx_strand_id
1 'polypeptide(L)' 'MISETGMREIKVRPDLRSMTEEELRSFLGELGEKPFRADQIFRWMHRDLAASPEEMTNISKAFREKLRENA' A
#
# COMPACT_ATOMS: atom_id res chain seq x y z
N MET A 1 20.62 35.04 14.26
CA MET A 1 20.17 33.82 14.96
C MET A 1 18.66 33.84 15.01
N ILE A 2 18.00 33.16 14.08
CA ILE A 2 16.65 32.63 14.31
C ILE A 2 16.65 31.21 13.75
N SER A 3 16.31 30.31 14.65
CA SER A 3 16.64 28.90 14.62
C SER A 3 15.79 28.10 13.65
N GLU A 4 16.38 26.99 13.22
CA GLU A 4 15.86 25.91 12.40
C GLU A 4 14.41 25.53 12.75
N THR A 5 13.46 25.92 11.91
CA THR A 5 12.15 25.25 11.88
C THR A 5 12.32 23.98 11.06
N GLY A 6 12.57 22.88 11.76
CA GLY A 6 12.56 21.55 11.18
C GLY A 6 11.19 21.28 10.55
N MET A 7 11.14 21.33 9.22
CA MET A 7 10.04 20.77 8.44
C MET A 7 10.01 19.28 8.75
N ARG A 8 9.06 18.85 9.59
CA ARG A 8 8.74 17.44 9.73
C ARG A 8 8.17 17.01 8.37
N GLU A 9 8.92 16.21 7.61
CA GLU A 9 8.35 15.50 6.47
C GLU A 9 7.13 14.71 6.97
N ILE A 10 5.94 15.15 6.56
CA ILE A 10 4.74 14.35 6.73
C ILE A 10 4.87 13.24 5.70
N LYS A 11 5.44 12.11 6.10
CA LYS A 11 5.46 10.89 5.29
C LYS A 11 4.02 10.35 5.26
N VAL A 12 3.22 10.86 4.33
CA VAL A 12 1.88 10.35 4.07
C VAL A 12 2.03 8.90 3.64
N ARG A 13 1.51 7.98 4.45
CA ARG A 13 1.50 6.57 4.09
C ARG A 13 0.44 6.35 3.01
N PRO A 14 0.77 5.66 1.90
CA PRO A 14 -0.15 5.45 0.81
C PRO A 14 -1.37 4.62 1.25
N ASP A 15 -2.58 5.17 1.11
CA ASP A 15 -3.80 4.42 1.39
C ASP A 15 -4.19 3.55 0.20
N LEU A 16 -3.89 2.25 0.29
CA LEU A 16 -4.16 1.24 -0.75
C LEU A 16 -5.64 1.18 -1.16
N ARG A 17 -6.57 1.59 -0.28
CA ARG A 17 -8.02 1.60 -0.58
C ARG A 17 -8.44 2.81 -1.40
N SER A 18 -7.67 3.89 -1.32
CA SER A 18 -7.92 5.10 -2.11
C SER A 18 -7.26 5.03 -3.49
N MET A 19 -6.45 4.00 -3.75
CA MET A 19 -5.74 3.81 -5.01
C MET A 19 -6.60 3.05 -6.04
N THR A 20 -6.52 3.54 -7.27
CA THR A 20 -6.97 2.83 -8.47
C THR A 20 -6.10 1.59 -8.74
N GLU A 21 -6.57 0.71 -9.64
CA GLU A 21 -5.80 -0.47 -10.06
C GLU A 21 -4.44 -0.08 -10.67
N GLU A 22 -4.37 1.00 -11.46
CA GLU A 22 -3.13 1.48 -12.07
C GLU A 22 -2.14 2.04 -11.04
N GLU A 23 -2.64 2.77 -10.03
CA GLU A 23 -1.81 3.27 -8.93
C GLU A 23 -1.27 2.12 -8.09
N LEU A 24 -2.08 1.11 -7.79
CA LEU A 24 -1.62 -0.12 -7.12
C LEU A 24 -0.56 -0.85 -7.94
N ARG A 25 -0.72 -0.95 -9.27
CA ARG A 25 0.28 -1.56 -10.16
C ARG A 25 1.60 -0.80 -10.11
N SER A 26 1.54 0.52 -10.13
CA SER A 26 2.72 1.39 -10.07
C SER A 26 3.43 1.29 -8.72
N PHE A 27 2.67 1.44 -7.62
CA PHE A 27 3.17 1.30 -6.26
C PHE A 27 3.82 -0.06 -6.01
N LEU A 28 3.15 -1.15 -6.42
CA LEU A 28 3.71 -2.49 -6.29
C LEU A 28 4.90 -2.72 -7.23
N GLY A 29 4.91 -2.10 -8.41
CA GLY A 29 6.04 -2.10 -9.33
C GLY A 29 7.28 -1.45 -8.70
N GLU A 30 7.12 -0.32 -8.03
CA GLU A 30 8.19 0.35 -7.27
C GLU A 30 8.73 -0.51 -6.10
N LEU A 31 7.86 -1.35 -5.52
CA LEU A 31 8.23 -2.32 -4.48
C LEU A 31 8.83 -3.64 -5.03
N GLY A 32 9.01 -3.74 -6.36
CA GLY A 32 9.56 -4.91 -7.04
C GLY A 32 8.60 -6.10 -7.11
N GLU A 33 7.31 -5.85 -6.99
CA GLU A 33 6.27 -6.88 -6.96
C GLU A 33 5.61 -7.08 -8.32
N LYS A 34 5.07 -8.28 -8.53
CA LYS A 34 4.51 -8.64 -9.83
C LYS A 34 3.17 -7.93 -10.08
N PRO A 35 2.85 -7.51 -11.31
CA PRO A 35 1.63 -6.77 -11.63
C PRO A 35 0.33 -7.45 -11.18
N PHE A 36 0.26 -8.79 -11.24
CA PHE A 36 -0.93 -9.54 -10.80
C PHE A 36 -1.24 -9.37 -9.31
N ARG A 37 -0.26 -8.97 -8.48
CA ARG A 37 -0.48 -8.69 -7.07
C ARG A 37 -1.38 -7.47 -6.89
N ALA A 38 -1.28 -6.48 -7.77
CA ALA A 38 -2.17 -5.32 -7.76
C ALA A 38 -3.63 -5.73 -7.93
N ASP A 39 -3.90 -6.63 -8.88
CA ASP A 39 -5.23 -7.14 -9.18
C ASP A 39 -5.82 -7.89 -7.97
N GLN A 40 -4.98 -8.64 -7.25
CA GLN A 40 -5.39 -9.29 -6.00
C GLN A 40 -5.78 -8.26 -4.94
N ILE A 41 -4.92 -7.26 -4.69
CA ILE A 41 -5.19 -6.21 -3.69
C ILE A 41 -6.42 -5.40 -4.07
N PHE A 42 -6.51 -4.96 -5.32
CA PHE A 42 -7.63 -4.17 -5.83
C PHE A 42 -8.96 -4.90 -5.63
N ARG A 43 -9.01 -6.21 -5.94
CA ARG A 43 -10.18 -7.05 -5.69
C ARG A 43 -10.55 -7.09 -4.20
N TRP A 44 -9.59 -7.33 -3.32
CA TRP A 44 -9.86 -7.38 -1.88
C TRP A 44 -10.39 -6.05 -1.35
N MET A 45 -9.80 -4.92 -1.76
CA MET A 45 -10.21 -3.60 -1.30
C MET A 45 -11.57 -3.17 -1.85
N HIS A 46 -11.84 -3.41 -3.14
CA HIS A 46 -13.02 -2.84 -3.82
C HIS A 46 -14.21 -3.81 -3.91
N ARG A 47 -13.95 -5.11 -4.04
CA ARG A 47 -15.01 -6.13 -4.18
C ARG A 47 -15.31 -6.81 -2.85
N ASP A 48 -14.29 -7.23 -2.13
CA ASP A 48 -14.45 -7.94 -0.86
C ASP A 48 -14.47 -6.96 0.35
N LEU A 49 -14.27 -5.65 0.11
CA LEU A 49 -14.32 -4.56 1.09
C LEU A 49 -13.40 -4.79 2.31
N ALA A 50 -12.27 -5.45 2.11
CA ALA A 50 -11.28 -5.69 3.15
C ALA A 50 -10.81 -4.34 3.74
N ALA A 51 -10.87 -4.22 5.06
CA ALA A 51 -10.43 -3.00 5.73
C ALA A 51 -8.89 -2.95 5.89
N SER A 52 -8.23 -4.10 5.80
CA SER A 52 -6.79 -4.24 6.02
C SER A 52 -6.16 -5.36 5.17
N PRO A 53 -4.84 -5.31 4.91
CA PRO A 53 -4.12 -6.44 4.31
C PRO A 53 -4.26 -7.74 5.11
N GLU A 54 -4.53 -7.68 6.42
CA GLU A 54 -4.63 -8.87 7.28
C GLU A 54 -5.81 -9.78 6.90
N GLU A 55 -6.90 -9.20 6.41
CA GLU A 55 -8.11 -9.90 5.97
C GLU A 55 -7.91 -10.66 4.65
N MET A 56 -6.83 -10.38 3.92
CA MET A 56 -6.50 -11.01 2.64
C MET A 56 -5.91 -12.40 2.86
N THR A 57 -6.76 -13.36 3.22
CA THR A 57 -6.37 -14.72 3.66
C THR A 57 -5.65 -15.55 2.59
N ASN A 58 -5.84 -15.22 1.30
CA ASN A 58 -5.15 -15.87 0.18
C ASN A 58 -3.82 -15.18 -0.22
N ILE A 59 -3.37 -14.21 0.57
CA ILE A 59 -2.11 -13.50 0.38
C ILE A 59 -1.06 -13.99 1.38
N SER A 60 0.16 -14.22 0.89
CA SER A 60 1.27 -14.69 1.73
C SER A 60 1.54 -13.69 2.86
N LYS A 61 1.93 -14.21 4.02
CA LYS A 61 2.30 -13.37 5.19
C LYS A 61 3.36 -12.35 4.81
N ALA A 62 4.43 -12.77 4.12
CA ALA A 62 5.50 -11.88 3.68
C ALA A 62 5.02 -10.68 2.85
N PHE A 63 4.03 -10.87 1.98
CA PHE A 63 3.50 -9.76 1.17
C PHE A 63 2.63 -8.81 2.00
N ARG A 64 1.82 -9.33 2.93
CA ARG A 64 1.03 -8.51 3.87
C ARG A 64 1.93 -7.65 4.76
N GLU A 65 3.04 -8.21 5.23
CA GLU A 65 4.04 -7.47 6.01
C GLU A 65 4.66 -6.33 5.19
N LYS A 66 5.07 -6.60 3.94
CA LYS A 66 5.60 -5.58 3.03
C LYS A 66 4.61 -4.43 2.81
N LEU A 67 3.32 -4.75 2.61
CA LEU A 67 2.27 -3.73 2.48
C LEU A 67 2.17 -2.90 3.76
N ARG A 68 2.15 -3.52 4.95
CA ARG A 68 2.07 -2.79 6.23
C ARG A 68 3.25 -1.86 6.49
N GLU A 69 4.44 -2.20 5.98
CA GLU A 69 5.64 -1.37 6.14
C GLU A 69 5.68 -0.17 5.18
N ASN A 70 5.01 -0.29 4.02
CA ASN A 70 5.09 0.69 2.94
C ASN A 70 3.79 1.47 2.70
N ALA A 71 2.68 1.07 3.32
CA ALA A 71 1.34 1.65 3.23
C ALA A 71 0.70 1.93 4.61
#